data_AF-A0A960E141-F1
#
_entry.id   AF-A0A960E141-F1
#
_cell.length_a   1.000
_cell.length_b   1.000
_cell.length_c   1.000
_cell.angle_alpha   90.00
_cell.angle_beta   90.00
_cell.angle_gamma   90.00
#
_symmetry.space_group_name_H-M   'P 1'
#
loop_
_entity.id
_entity.type
_entity.pdbx_description
1 polymer ?
#
loop_
_entity_poly.entity_id
_entity_poly.type
_entity_poly.pdbx_seq_one_letter_code
_entity_poly.pdbx_strand_id
1 'polypeptide(L)' 'ALIAVGGVLYTVGAILFALHRPVLSERWFGYHEVWHLFGVAAGAVLFAVNLGLVRAG' A
#
# COMPACT_ATOMS: atom_id res chain seq x y z
N ALA A 1 -6.63 -14.55 -3.00
CA ALA A 1 -6.61 -13.30 -3.79
C ALA A 1 -6.07 -12.11 -2.99
N LEU A 2 -6.68 -11.75 -1.85
CA LEU A 2 -6.33 -10.52 -1.11
C LEU A 2 -4.86 -10.46 -0.61
N ILE A 3 -4.25 -11.58 -0.19
CA ILE A 3 -2.82 -11.59 0.18
C ILE A 3 -1.95 -11.09 -0.99
N ALA A 4 -2.19 -11.62 -2.20
CA ALA A 4 -1.46 -11.21 -3.40
C ALA A 4 -1.72 -9.73 -3.72
N VAL A 5 -2.95 -9.25 -3.57
CA VAL A 5 -3.29 -7.83 -3.76
C VAL A 5 -2.53 -6.94 -2.78
N GLY A 6 -2.49 -7.29 -1.49
CA GLY A 6 -1.73 -6.55 -0.48
C GLY A 6 -0.23 -6.52 -0.79
N GLY A 7 0.33 -7.65 -1.21
CA GLY A 7 1.72 -7.74 -1.64
C GLY A 7 2.02 -6.84 -2.84
N VAL A 8 1.18 -6.88 -3.89
CA VAL A 8 1.35 -6.03 -5.09
C VAL A 8 1.29 -4.54 -4.72
N LEU A 9 0.31 -4.12 -3.90
CA LEU A 9 0.21 -2.73 -3.45
C LEU A 9 1.48 -2.29 -2.71
N TYR A 10 1.98 -3.11 -1.79
CA TYR A 10 3.20 -2.82 -1.04
C TYR A 10 4.42 -2.69 -1.96
N THR A 11 4.61 -3.64 -2.88
CA THR A 11 5.73 -3.63 -3.83
C THR A 11 5.67 -2.45 -4.78
N VAL A 12 4.49 -2.11 -5.33
CA VAL A 12 4.34 -0.94 -6.20
C VAL A 12 4.68 0.33 -5.43
N GLY A 13 4.15 0.51 -4.22
CA GLY A 13 4.50 1.65 -3.37
C GLY A 13 6.01 1.77 -3.13
N ALA A 14 6.69 0.66 -2.84
CA ALA A 14 8.14 0.64 -2.62
C ALA A 14 8.94 1.00 -3.89
N ILE A 15 8.52 0.52 -5.06
CA ILE A 15 9.13 0.88 -6.36
C ILE A 15 8.95 2.38 -6.62
N LEU A 16 7.74 2.91 -6.44
CA LEU A 16 7.44 4.34 -6.61
C LEU A 16 8.27 5.22 -5.68
N PHE A 17 8.42 4.80 -4.42
CA PHE A 17 9.30 5.46 -3.45
C PHE A 17 10.75 5.50 -3.94
N ALA A 18 11.31 4.36 -4.36
CA ALA A 18 12.69 4.27 -4.86
C ALA A 18 12.92 5.12 -6.12
N LEU A 19 11.93 5.18 -7.01
CA LEU A 19 11.98 6.00 -8.21
C LEU A 19 11.76 7.49 -7.95
N HIS A 20 11.42 7.89 -6.72
CA HIS A 20 11.03 9.26 -6.38
C HIS A 20 9.90 9.79 -7.27
N ARG A 21 8.96 8.91 -7.64
CA ARG A 21 7.83 9.21 -8.54
C ARG A 21 6.56 8.49 -8.08
N PRO A 22 5.36 9.05 -8.35
CA PRO A 22 5.11 10.36 -8.94
C PRO A 22 5.22 11.48 -7.88
N VAL A 23 5.37 12.72 -8.34
CA VAL A 23 5.15 13.91 -7.53
C VAL A 23 3.83 14.50 -8.01
N LEU A 24 2.76 14.37 -7.22
CA LEU A 24 1.43 14.90 -7.58
C LEU A 24 1.30 16.38 -7.22
N SER A 25 1.95 16.80 -6.13
CA SER A 25 2.08 18.19 -5.72
C SER A 25 3.41 18.37 -4.98
N GLU A 26 4.23 19.32 -5.44
CA GLU A 26 5.51 19.65 -4.79
C GLU A 26 5.33 20.18 -3.36
N ARG A 27 4.17 20.76 -3.05
CA ARG A 27 3.90 21.37 -1.74
C ARG A 27 3.24 20.42 -0.75
N TRP A 28 2.41 19.48 -1.22
CA TRP A 28 1.49 18.74 -0.35
C TRP A 28 1.53 17.22 -0.50
N PHE A 29 1.93 16.70 -1.67
CA PHE A 29 1.74 15.28 -1.98
C PHE A 29 2.75 14.79 -3.03
N GLY A 30 3.97 14.53 -2.56
CA GLY A 30 5.06 13.99 -3.33
C GLY A 30 5.08 12.46 -3.35
N TYR A 31 6.22 11.91 -3.76
CA TYR A 31 6.41 10.45 -3.88
C TYR A 31 6.36 9.74 -2.52
N HIS A 32 6.73 10.42 -1.44
CA HIS A 32 6.71 9.88 -0.09
C HIS A 32 5.27 9.68 0.40
N GLU A 33 4.39 10.64 0.16
CA GLU A 33 2.97 10.53 0.49
C GLU A 33 2.26 9.48 -0.38
N VAL A 34 2.66 9.35 -1.65
CA VAL A 34 2.17 8.26 -2.51
C VAL A 34 2.59 6.90 -1.94
N TRP A 35 3.85 6.74 -1.50
CA TRP A 35 4.29 5.52 -0.84
C TRP A 35 3.47 5.20 0.42
N HIS A 36 3.21 6.20 1.26
CA HIS A 36 2.34 6.03 2.43
C HIS A 36 0.93 5.59 2.04
N LEU A 37 0.34 6.16 0.97
CA LEU A 37 -0.97 5.76 0.47
C LEU A 37 -1.00 4.27 0.06
N PHE A 38 0.00 3.82 -0.69
CA PHE A 38 0.13 2.40 -1.05
C PHE A 38 0.32 1.50 0.19
N GLY A 39 1.12 1.95 1.16
CA GLY A 39 1.34 1.24 2.42
C GLY A 39 0.06 1.08 3.25
N VAL A 40 -0.72 2.15 3.39
CA VAL A 40 -2.02 2.12 4.08
C VAL A 40 -3.00 1.20 3.35
N ALA A 41 -3.08 1.27 2.03
CA ALA A 41 -3.95 0.41 1.23
C ALA A 41 -3.56 -1.08 1.38
N ALA A 42 -2.27 -1.40 1.29
CA ALA A 42 -1.75 -2.75 1.51
C ALA A 42 -2.06 -3.25 2.93
N GLY A 43 -1.84 -2.41 3.94
CA GLY A 43 -2.15 -2.70 5.34
C GLY A 43 -3.64 -3.00 5.55
N ALA A 44 -4.53 -2.21 4.97
CA ALA A 44 -5.98 -2.44 5.05
C ALA A 44 -6.40 -3.78 4.41
N VAL A 45 -5.83 -4.12 3.24
CA VAL A 45 -6.10 -5.39 2.55
C VAL A 45 -5.62 -6.57 3.39
N LEU A 46 -4.40 -6.49 3.95
CA LEU A 46 -3.85 -7.56 4.80
C LEU A 46 -4.62 -7.68 6.12
N PHE A 47 -5.05 -6.57 6.70
CA PHE A 47 -5.92 -6.58 7.88
C PHE A 47 -7.24 -7.31 7.59
N ALA A 48 -7.89 -7.02 6.46
CA ALA A 48 -9.13 -7.68 6.06
C ALA A 48 -8.97 -9.20 5.90
N VAL A 49 -7.84 -9.65 5.35
CA VAL A 49 -7.50 -11.09 5.29
C VAL A 49 -7.41 -11.68 6.68
N ASN A 50 -6.61 -11.08 7.55
CA ASN A 50 -6.40 -11.59 8.91
C ASN A 50 -7.70 -11.60 9.71
N LEU A 51 -8.52 -10.56 9.58
CA LEU A 51 -9.84 -10.52 10.20
C LEU A 51 -10.74 -11.67 9.71
N GLY A 52 -10.71 -11.97 8.42
CA GLY A 52 -11.43 -13.12 7.85
C GLY A 52 -10.95 -14.46 8.42
N LEU A 53 -9.63 -14.64 8.55
CA LEU A 53 -9.04 -15.84 9.14
C LEU A 53 -9.43 -16.02 10.61
N VAL A 54 -9.35 -14.95 11.40
CA VAL A 54 -9.74 -14.95 12.82
C VAL A 54 -11.23 -15.24 13.01
N ARG A 55 -12.09 -14.75 12.10
CA ARG A 55 -13.54 -15.01 12.16
C ARG A 55 -13.93 -16.40 11.69
N ALA A 56 -13.07 -17.07 10.93
CA ALA A 56 -13.33 -18.40 10.37
C ALA A 56 -12.80 -19.54 11.25
N GLY A 57 -11.93 -19.23 12.22
CA GLY A 57 -11.51 -20.14 13.28
C GLY A 57 -12.42 -20.03 14.49
#